data_AF-A0A8H5SQC8-F1
#
_entry.id   AF-A0A8H5SQC8-F1
#
_cell.length_a   1.000
_cell.length_b   1.000
_cell.length_c   1.000
_cell.angle_alpha   90.00
_cell.angle_beta   90.00
_cell.angle_gamma   90.00
#
_symmetry.space_group_name_H-M   'P 1'
#
loop_
_entity.id
_entity.type
_entity.pdbx_description
1 polymer ?
#
loop_
_entity_poly.entity_id
_entity_poly.type
_entity_poly.pdbx_seq_one_letter_code
_entity_poly.pdbx_strand_id
1 'polypeptide(L)'
;MATSRAAEKQKESVQPLHIPSNPWATSYKSTWSLPEAGILDAKDLAVLQNLNCSYFSSGRPPTLLAIKQHAHSLVNILRKLVPSSDTSQVGGKTVVHTPGTGSWFREHEAFDWLNNLEKPYENDDPAHHEPLWALHNTVKSESEIDGIEHHCPLTQVEDDRPSARQGDTRRPYMTHHDLIMHANECLEIIDHEYSATGGLMSILPTGFEDPKDTKTQAMSDAQMAGARNSILGQWILHHQHLIGRMHELEINYANAIDAFAGQTIIPLQMKGRSGPDGISGGREIAYPQDKYILVNAGEDIRDYIHRLLDAAEAQIEQKEKIWKASGVSGERMWYEERGGKVYSKGIVPVDLSTRFYRIKGKGNQSPLFVMPAAAQHPGVSQTRLMENRPTVVSVVTPTWPERVSAWEAKHKEPLERAAKLDIDNQTLVRQMAEMRDMMAVKDSEIKRMHQQLAWYEQNGEVIGQEV
;
A
#
# COMPACT_ATOMS: atom_id res chain seq x y z
N MET A 1 90.65 -17.03 -14.22
CA MET A 1 90.47 -15.74 -14.92
C MET A 1 89.89 -16.04 -16.30
N ALA A 2 88.58 -15.87 -16.44
CA ALA A 2 87.91 -15.96 -17.72
C ALA A 2 86.72 -14.99 -17.68
N THR A 3 86.78 -14.01 -18.57
CA THR A 3 85.83 -12.94 -18.80
C THR A 3 84.57 -13.48 -19.50
N SER A 4 83.39 -13.19 -18.95
CA SER A 4 82.15 -13.19 -19.73
C SER A 4 81.49 -11.82 -19.62
N ARG A 5 81.53 -11.08 -20.74
CA ARG A 5 80.69 -9.91 -21.01
C ARG A 5 79.23 -10.37 -20.98
N ALA A 6 78.50 -10.02 -19.92
CA ALA A 6 77.05 -10.03 -19.95
C ALA A 6 76.58 -8.72 -20.59
N ALA A 7 75.94 -8.84 -21.75
CA ALA A 7 75.29 -7.73 -22.42
C ALA A 7 74.13 -7.22 -21.55
N GLU A 8 74.27 -6.01 -21.02
CA GLU A 8 73.15 -5.21 -20.54
C GLU A 8 72.23 -4.89 -21.72
N LYS A 9 71.23 -5.74 -21.95
CA LYS A 9 70.02 -5.30 -22.65
C LYS A 9 69.28 -4.37 -21.69
N GLN A 10 69.47 -3.07 -21.86
CA GLN A 10 68.51 -2.08 -21.41
C GLN A 10 67.15 -2.48 -21.99
N LYS A 11 66.26 -3.04 -21.15
CA LYS A 11 64.85 -3.13 -21.48
C LYS A 11 64.37 -1.68 -21.53
N GLU A 12 64.19 -1.14 -22.72
CA GLU A 12 63.34 0.04 -22.90
C GLU A 12 62.02 -0.28 -22.22
N SER A 13 61.72 0.45 -21.14
CA SER A 13 60.42 0.40 -20.49
C SER A 13 59.43 0.97 -21.50
N VAL A 14 58.84 0.11 -22.32
CA VAL A 14 57.68 0.46 -23.14
C VAL A 14 56.55 0.75 -22.16
N GLN A 15 56.47 1.99 -21.69
CA GLN A 15 55.32 2.44 -20.92
C GLN A 15 54.13 2.38 -21.87
N PRO A 16 53.10 1.54 -21.61
CA PRO A 16 51.89 1.60 -22.40
C PRO A 16 51.26 2.98 -22.15
N LEU A 17 51.39 3.89 -23.12
CA LEU A 17 50.81 5.22 -23.06
C LEU A 17 49.28 5.07 -23.15
N HIS A 18 48.65 5.14 -21.98
CA HIS A 18 47.20 5.15 -21.79
C HIS A 18 46.88 6.25 -20.78
N ILE A 19 45.66 6.75 -20.81
CA ILE A 19 45.22 7.75 -19.84
C ILE A 19 44.82 7.00 -18.56
N PRO A 20 45.42 7.33 -17.40
CA PRO A 20 45.13 6.63 -16.15
C PRO A 20 43.67 6.81 -15.74
N SER A 21 43.17 5.91 -14.89
CA SER A 21 41.86 6.09 -14.26
C SER A 21 41.89 7.30 -13.33
N ASN A 22 40.79 8.04 -13.29
CA ASN A 22 40.59 9.13 -12.35
C ASN A 22 39.42 8.79 -11.40
N PRO A 23 39.12 9.61 -10.36
CA PRO A 23 38.04 9.32 -9.42
C PRO A 23 36.64 9.20 -10.05
N TRP A 24 36.46 9.68 -11.28
CA TRP A 24 35.16 9.73 -11.96
C TRP A 24 35.05 8.71 -13.10
N ALA A 25 36.15 8.16 -13.61
CA ALA A 25 36.21 7.36 -14.83
C ALA A 25 37.34 6.32 -14.81
N THR A 26 37.10 5.19 -15.49
CA THR A 26 38.10 4.13 -15.69
C THR A 26 39.22 4.59 -16.63
N SER A 27 40.30 3.81 -16.72
CA SER A 27 41.42 4.11 -17.62
C SER A 27 40.99 4.05 -19.09
N TYR A 28 41.51 4.98 -19.90
CA TYR A 28 41.19 5.08 -21.32
C TYR A 28 42.41 4.73 -22.18
N LYS A 29 42.18 3.89 -23.20
CA LYS A 29 43.17 3.52 -24.19
C LYS A 29 42.53 3.51 -25.57
N SER A 30 43.19 4.12 -26.54
CA SER A 30 42.76 4.12 -27.94
C SER A 30 43.94 3.91 -28.88
N THR A 31 43.67 3.76 -30.17
CA THR A 31 44.71 3.66 -31.19
C THR A 31 45.58 4.92 -31.26
N TRP A 32 45.03 6.07 -30.86
CA TRP A 32 45.73 7.36 -30.84
C TRP A 32 46.69 7.53 -29.67
N SER A 33 46.46 6.80 -28.57
CA SER A 33 47.37 6.81 -27.42
C SER A 33 48.58 5.89 -27.61
N LEU A 34 48.65 5.13 -28.71
CA LEU A 34 49.78 4.26 -29.02
C LEU A 34 50.98 5.08 -29.50
N PRO A 35 52.19 4.87 -28.94
CA PRO A 35 53.40 5.56 -29.39
C PRO A 35 53.72 5.30 -30.87
N GLU A 36 53.32 4.16 -31.41
CA GLU A 36 53.52 3.78 -32.81
C GLU A 36 52.76 4.68 -33.81
N ALA A 37 51.66 5.30 -33.37
CA ALA A 37 50.87 6.18 -34.23
C ALA A 37 51.55 7.54 -34.45
N GLY A 38 52.43 7.98 -33.55
CA GLY A 38 53.15 9.26 -33.64
C GLY A 38 52.27 10.52 -33.60
N ILE A 39 51.00 10.39 -33.20
CA ILE A 39 50.02 11.48 -33.20
C ILE A 39 50.05 12.27 -31.88
N LEU A 40 50.30 11.59 -30.76
CA LEU A 40 50.32 12.18 -29.43
C LEU A 40 51.68 11.96 -28.75
N ASP A 41 52.28 13.04 -28.28
CA ASP A 41 53.49 12.99 -27.47
C ASP A 41 53.17 12.73 -25.98
N ALA A 42 54.17 12.33 -25.20
CA ALA A 42 54.03 12.18 -23.75
C ALA A 42 53.54 13.47 -23.05
N LYS A 43 53.86 14.64 -23.62
CA LYS A 43 53.36 15.94 -23.14
C LYS A 43 51.89 16.18 -23.47
N ASP A 44 51.46 15.78 -24.66
CA ASP A 44 50.05 15.87 -25.06
C ASP A 44 49.20 14.97 -24.14
N LEU A 45 49.68 13.78 -23.80
CA LEU A 45 48.98 12.87 -22.89
C LEU A 45 48.82 13.41 -21.46
N ALA A 46 49.76 14.25 -20.99
CA ALA A 46 49.62 14.93 -19.71
C ALA A 46 48.49 15.96 -19.72
N VAL A 47 48.28 16.66 -20.85
CA VAL A 47 47.19 17.62 -21.02
C VAL A 47 45.83 16.91 -21.18
N LEU A 48 45.84 15.67 -21.68
CA LEU A 48 44.65 14.86 -21.93
C LEU A 48 44.25 13.96 -20.75
N GLN A 49 44.84 14.11 -19.57
CA GLN A 49 44.58 13.25 -18.40
C GLN A 49 43.10 13.13 -18.00
N ASN A 50 42.30 14.17 -18.26
CA ASN A 50 40.88 14.23 -17.91
C ASN A 50 39.94 14.00 -19.10
N LEU A 51 40.43 13.33 -20.15
CA LEU A 51 39.61 13.00 -21.32
C LEU A 51 38.49 12.01 -20.98
N ASN A 52 38.74 11.11 -20.03
CA ASN A 52 37.85 10.03 -19.67
C ASN A 52 36.48 10.62 -19.23
N CYS A 53 35.40 10.23 -19.92
CA CYS A 53 34.09 10.85 -19.77
C CYS A 53 33.14 9.99 -18.91
N SER A 54 32.96 10.37 -17.64
CA SER A 54 31.84 9.86 -16.83
C SER A 54 31.47 10.77 -15.65
N TYR A 55 31.83 12.06 -15.69
CA TYR A 55 31.58 13.02 -14.60
C TYR A 55 30.11 13.16 -14.18
N PHE A 56 29.18 13.05 -15.13
CA PHE A 56 27.73 13.13 -14.88
C PHE A 56 27.06 11.76 -14.78
N SER A 57 27.79 10.68 -14.97
CA SER A 57 27.28 9.30 -14.86
C SER A 57 27.93 8.54 -13.71
N SER A 58 29.01 9.07 -13.14
CA SER A 58 29.67 8.54 -11.96
C SER A 58 28.78 8.79 -10.74
N GLY A 59 28.74 7.83 -9.81
CA GLY A 59 28.04 7.97 -8.53
C GLY A 59 28.65 9.03 -7.58
N ARG A 60 29.66 9.78 -8.03
CA ARG A 60 30.29 10.89 -7.31
C ARG A 60 30.00 12.23 -8.01
N PRO A 61 29.64 13.29 -7.28
CA PRO A 61 29.41 14.60 -7.87
C PRO A 61 30.71 15.19 -8.46
N PRO A 62 30.66 15.83 -9.64
CA PRO A 62 31.82 16.49 -10.22
C PRO A 62 32.13 17.82 -9.50
N THR A 63 33.40 18.24 -9.53
CA THR A 63 33.83 19.58 -9.10
C THR A 63 33.94 20.51 -10.31
N LEU A 64 33.88 21.83 -10.09
CA LEU A 64 34.05 22.79 -11.18
C LEU A 64 35.43 22.68 -11.85
N LEU A 65 36.48 22.40 -11.06
CA LEU A 65 37.82 22.12 -11.58
C LEU A 65 37.81 20.91 -12.52
N ALA A 66 37.19 19.80 -12.11
CA ALA A 66 37.14 18.59 -12.92
C ALA A 66 36.41 18.81 -14.25
N ILE A 67 35.31 19.59 -14.25
CA ILE A 67 34.57 19.95 -15.47
C ILE A 67 35.44 20.82 -16.39
N LYS A 68 36.11 21.84 -15.84
CA LYS A 68 37.01 22.71 -16.63
C LYS A 68 38.22 21.94 -17.19
N GLN A 69 38.81 21.03 -16.42
CA GLN A 69 39.89 20.16 -16.88
C GLN A 69 39.44 19.21 -17.99
N HIS A 70 38.23 18.66 -17.89
CA HIS A 70 37.64 17.85 -18.95
C HIS A 70 37.43 18.68 -20.22
N ALA A 71 36.79 19.85 -20.12
CA ALA A 71 36.58 20.76 -21.25
C ALA A 71 37.91 21.17 -21.91
N HIS A 72 38.94 21.45 -21.10
CA HIS A 72 40.29 21.74 -21.55
C HIS A 72 40.91 20.58 -22.34
N SER A 73 40.77 19.34 -21.85
CA SER A 73 41.25 18.15 -22.56
C SER A 73 40.51 17.93 -23.89
N LEU A 74 39.18 18.13 -23.92
CA LEU A 74 38.36 18.00 -25.13
C LEU A 74 38.75 19.03 -26.20
N VAL A 75 38.91 20.29 -25.81
CA VAL A 75 39.34 21.34 -26.75
C VAL A 75 40.73 21.04 -27.32
N ASN A 76 41.64 20.49 -26.51
CA ASN A 76 42.96 20.09 -27.01
C ASN A 76 42.90 18.92 -27.99
N ILE A 77 42.01 17.96 -27.79
CA ILE A 77 41.79 16.89 -28.79
C ILE A 77 41.15 17.43 -30.05
N LEU A 78 40.12 18.28 -29.93
CA LEU A 78 39.47 18.90 -31.07
C LEU A 78 40.46 19.72 -31.91
N ARG A 79 41.36 20.47 -31.26
CA ARG A 79 42.46 21.20 -31.93
C ARG A 79 43.39 20.29 -32.73
N LYS A 80 43.61 19.05 -32.28
CA LYS A 80 44.46 18.07 -32.96
C LYS A 80 43.70 17.32 -34.07
N LEU A 81 42.41 17.05 -33.88
CA LEU A 81 41.53 16.40 -34.87
C LEU A 81 41.17 17.32 -36.04
N VAL A 82 40.85 18.58 -35.74
CA VAL A 82 40.35 19.56 -36.70
C VAL A 82 41.18 20.83 -36.56
N PRO A 83 42.31 20.95 -37.28
CA PRO A 83 43.10 22.17 -37.29
C PRO A 83 42.28 23.29 -37.96
N SER A 84 42.11 24.42 -37.28
CA SER A 84 41.42 25.58 -37.84
C SER A 84 42.27 26.25 -38.91
N SER A 85 41.64 26.64 -40.03
CA SER A 85 42.29 27.43 -41.09
C SER A 85 42.46 28.90 -40.72
N ASP A 86 41.61 29.40 -39.82
CA ASP A 86 41.60 30.79 -39.34
C ASP A 86 42.22 30.91 -37.94
N THR A 87 42.94 32.01 -37.69
CA THR A 87 43.66 32.29 -36.44
C THR A 87 42.87 33.19 -35.50
N SER A 88 41.79 32.68 -34.90
CA SER A 88 41.23 33.29 -33.68
C SER A 88 42.12 32.92 -32.48
N GLN A 89 42.54 33.91 -31.68
CA GLN A 89 43.43 33.67 -30.54
C GLN A 89 42.73 32.88 -29.42
N VAL A 90 42.94 31.57 -29.39
CA VAL A 90 42.70 30.68 -28.25
C VAL A 90 44.05 30.08 -27.84
N GLY A 91 44.42 30.16 -26.56
CA GLY A 91 45.71 29.66 -26.06
C GLY A 91 46.93 30.54 -26.36
N GLY A 92 46.76 31.87 -26.41
CA GLY A 92 47.86 32.82 -26.68
C GLY A 92 48.87 32.91 -25.53
N LYS A 93 50.10 32.43 -25.74
CA LYS A 93 51.19 32.40 -24.75
C LYS A 93 51.69 33.74 -24.23
N THR A 94 51.44 34.83 -24.95
CA THR A 94 52.01 36.15 -24.65
C THR A 94 51.35 37.19 -25.54
N VAL A 95 50.59 38.10 -24.95
CA VAL A 95 50.40 39.44 -25.53
C VAL A 95 50.54 40.44 -24.39
N VAL A 96 51.47 41.37 -24.57
CA VAL A 96 51.64 42.60 -23.79
C VAL A 96 50.27 43.20 -23.49
N HIS A 97 50.00 43.54 -22.23
CA HIS A 97 48.84 44.35 -21.83
C HIS A 97 48.75 45.60 -22.72
N THR A 98 48.01 45.47 -23.82
CA THR A 98 47.62 46.60 -24.66
C THR A 98 46.19 46.85 -24.25
N PRO A 99 45.92 47.91 -23.46
CA PRO A 99 44.57 48.16 -22.97
C PRO A 99 43.67 48.44 -24.17
N GLY A 100 42.79 47.48 -24.52
CA GLY A 100 41.73 47.66 -25.50
C GLY A 100 41.57 46.61 -26.60
N THR A 101 42.49 45.65 -26.79
CA THR A 101 42.45 44.76 -27.98
C THR A 101 42.84 43.29 -27.75
N GLY A 102 42.68 42.75 -26.54
CA GLY A 102 42.92 41.32 -26.27
C GLY A 102 41.75 40.66 -25.54
N SER A 103 41.16 39.60 -26.12
CA SER A 103 40.12 38.81 -25.45
C SER A 103 40.76 37.83 -24.46
N TRP A 104 41.12 38.32 -23.27
CA TRP A 104 41.60 37.49 -22.17
C TRP A 104 40.49 37.29 -21.15
N PHE A 105 40.29 36.06 -20.69
CA PHE A 105 39.33 35.74 -19.64
C PHE A 105 39.97 35.98 -18.27
N ARG A 106 39.26 36.62 -17.33
CA ARG A 106 39.81 36.82 -15.98
C ARG A 106 39.90 35.47 -15.26
N GLU A 107 40.84 35.34 -14.34
CA GLU A 107 40.95 34.14 -13.49
C GLU A 107 39.64 33.91 -12.74
N HIS A 108 39.23 32.64 -12.61
CA HIS A 108 37.98 32.18 -12.00
C HIS A 108 36.70 32.47 -12.81
N GLU A 109 36.78 33.04 -14.02
CA GLU A 109 35.63 33.14 -14.93
C GLU A 109 35.33 31.80 -15.63
N ALA A 110 34.21 31.72 -16.35
CA ALA A 110 33.75 30.46 -16.97
C ALA A 110 34.74 29.86 -18.00
N PHE A 111 35.52 30.71 -18.67
CA PHE A 111 36.37 30.34 -19.80
C PHE A 111 37.86 30.63 -19.56
N ASP A 112 38.26 30.85 -18.30
CA ASP A 112 39.66 31.08 -17.89
C ASP A 112 40.63 29.99 -18.36
N TRP A 113 40.18 28.74 -18.44
CA TRP A 113 40.93 27.59 -18.94
C TRP A 113 41.28 27.66 -20.45
N LEU A 114 40.65 28.53 -21.24
CA LEU A 114 41.01 28.75 -22.66
C LEU A 114 42.26 29.63 -22.86
N ASN A 115 42.71 30.28 -21.79
CA ASN A 115 43.83 31.20 -21.83
C ASN A 115 45.17 30.50 -22.16
N ASN A 116 45.37 29.27 -21.68
CA ASN A 116 46.58 28.49 -21.93
C ASN A 116 46.25 27.01 -22.17
N LEU A 117 46.37 26.57 -23.41
CA LEU A 117 46.06 25.19 -23.82
C LEU A 117 47.25 24.22 -23.73
N GLU A 118 48.46 24.72 -23.47
CA GLU A 118 49.67 23.89 -23.54
C GLU A 118 50.03 23.18 -22.24
N LYS A 119 49.47 23.62 -21.12
CA LYS A 119 49.68 23.03 -19.80
C LYS A 119 48.35 22.51 -19.27
N PRO A 120 48.35 21.44 -18.44
CA PRO A 120 47.15 21.03 -17.72
C PRO A 120 46.56 22.22 -16.96
N TYR A 121 45.23 22.33 -16.99
CA TYR A 121 44.53 23.39 -16.29
C TYR A 121 44.53 23.12 -14.78
N GLU A 122 45.02 24.08 -14.02
CA GLU A 122 45.11 24.05 -12.56
C GLU A 122 44.52 25.36 -12.01
N ASN A 123 43.78 25.27 -10.91
CA ASN A 123 43.20 26.43 -10.21
C ASN A 123 43.13 26.08 -8.73
N ASP A 124 43.63 26.97 -7.87
CA ASP A 124 43.74 26.77 -6.42
C ASP A 124 42.55 27.37 -5.63
N ASP A 125 41.56 27.94 -6.31
CA ASP A 125 40.41 28.55 -5.65
C ASP A 125 39.53 27.49 -4.96
N PRO A 126 39.23 27.63 -3.64
CA PRO A 126 38.42 26.68 -2.89
C PRO A 126 37.08 26.34 -3.55
N ALA A 127 36.41 27.32 -4.17
CA ALA A 127 35.12 27.09 -4.82
C ALA A 127 35.21 26.14 -6.02
N HIS A 128 36.37 26.06 -6.67
CA HIS A 128 36.60 25.14 -7.80
C HIS A 128 36.74 23.67 -7.36
N HIS A 129 37.08 23.45 -6.09
CA HIS A 129 37.23 22.12 -5.50
C HIS A 129 35.95 21.63 -4.80
N GLU A 130 34.92 22.47 -4.66
CA GLU A 130 33.66 22.04 -4.06
C GLU A 130 32.87 21.10 -4.98
N PRO A 131 32.34 19.97 -4.45
CA PRO A 131 31.49 19.07 -5.21
C PRO A 131 30.14 19.72 -5.53
N LEU A 132 29.78 19.71 -6.82
CA LEU A 132 28.55 20.30 -7.33
C LEU A 132 27.38 19.32 -7.20
N TRP A 133 26.85 19.21 -5.98
CA TRP A 133 25.75 18.29 -5.66
C TRP A 133 24.46 18.56 -6.45
N ALA A 134 24.23 19.79 -6.92
CA ALA A 134 23.07 20.12 -7.75
C ALA A 134 23.12 19.49 -9.15
N LEU A 135 24.31 19.11 -9.63
CA LEU A 135 24.52 18.43 -10.91
C LEU A 135 24.69 16.92 -10.73
N HIS A 136 24.46 16.41 -9.52
CA HIS A 136 24.64 15.00 -9.21
C HIS A 136 23.54 14.17 -9.89
N ASN A 137 23.93 13.05 -10.49
CA ASN A 137 22.99 12.20 -11.21
C ASN A 137 22.04 11.49 -10.24
N THR A 138 20.74 11.71 -10.38
CA THR A 138 19.72 11.05 -9.56
C THR A 138 19.30 9.69 -10.14
N VAL A 139 19.70 9.38 -11.38
CA VAL A 139 19.43 8.10 -12.04
C VAL A 139 20.49 7.08 -11.65
N LYS A 140 20.05 5.95 -11.10
CA LYS A 140 20.89 4.81 -10.71
C LYS A 140 21.14 3.87 -11.87
N SER A 141 20.08 3.50 -12.58
CA SER A 141 20.13 2.54 -13.69
C SER A 141 19.14 2.98 -14.76
N GLU A 142 19.43 2.61 -16.01
CA GLU A 142 18.46 2.70 -17.10
C GLU A 142 18.47 1.34 -17.82
N SER A 143 17.29 0.75 -17.95
CA SER A 143 17.06 -0.52 -18.64
C SER A 143 15.95 -0.32 -19.66
N GLU A 144 16.07 -0.90 -20.86
CA GLU A 144 15.00 -0.83 -21.87
C GLU A 144 13.69 -1.49 -21.38
N ILE A 145 13.79 -2.43 -20.43
CA ILE A 145 12.67 -3.20 -19.90
C ILE A 145 12.02 -2.50 -18.70
N ASP A 146 12.85 -2.07 -17.74
CA ASP A 146 12.39 -1.55 -16.45
C ASP A 146 12.31 -0.02 -16.41
N GLY A 147 12.79 0.65 -17.46
CA GLY A 147 12.85 2.10 -17.55
C GLY A 147 13.99 2.69 -16.72
N ILE A 148 13.78 3.92 -16.28
CA ILE A 148 14.75 4.70 -15.49
C ILE A 148 14.54 4.41 -14.01
N GLU A 149 15.56 3.87 -13.34
CA GLU A 149 15.57 3.64 -11.90
C GLU A 149 16.29 4.80 -11.20
N HIS A 150 15.60 5.48 -10.29
CA HIS A 150 16.19 6.55 -9.49
C HIS A 150 16.86 6.02 -8.22
N HIS A 151 17.84 6.78 -7.71
CA HIS A 151 18.42 6.50 -6.40
C HIS A 151 17.41 6.71 -5.27
N CYS A 152 17.47 5.86 -4.25
CA CYS A 152 16.65 6.05 -3.06
C CYS A 152 17.03 7.38 -2.35
N PRO A 153 16.04 8.22 -1.98
CA PRO A 153 16.30 9.49 -1.29
C PRO A 153 17.02 9.35 0.05
N LEU A 154 16.93 8.17 0.67
CA LEU A 154 17.54 7.85 1.96
C LEU A 154 18.97 7.32 1.82
N THR A 155 19.47 7.09 0.59
CA THR A 155 20.84 6.64 0.35
C THR A 155 21.84 7.65 0.89
N GLN A 156 22.77 7.15 1.72
CA GLN A 156 23.85 7.94 2.29
C GLN A 156 25.10 7.80 1.42
N VAL A 157 25.74 8.92 1.15
CA VAL A 157 26.99 9.03 0.39
C VAL A 157 28.00 9.76 1.27
N GLU A 158 29.26 9.32 1.25
CA GLU A 158 30.34 9.99 1.98
C GLU A 158 30.55 11.41 1.42
N ASP A 159 30.69 12.40 2.30
CA ASP A 159 30.90 13.80 1.89
C ASP A 159 32.38 14.07 1.63
N ASP A 160 32.77 14.04 0.35
CA ASP A 160 34.14 14.28 -0.11
C ASP A 160 34.56 15.76 -0.10
N ARG A 161 33.82 16.66 0.58
CA ARG A 161 34.17 18.08 0.63
C ARG A 161 35.52 18.28 1.33
N PRO A 162 36.36 19.22 0.86
CA PRO A 162 37.60 19.59 1.56
C PRO A 162 37.39 20.04 3.01
N SER A 163 36.19 20.52 3.33
CA SER A 163 35.79 21.00 4.66
C SER A 163 35.05 19.97 5.51
N ALA A 164 34.73 18.78 4.98
CA ALA A 164 33.98 17.76 5.73
C ALA A 164 34.87 17.07 6.77
N ARG A 165 34.27 16.67 7.89
CA ARG A 165 34.96 15.83 8.87
C ARG A 165 35.02 14.40 8.34
N GLN A 166 36.08 13.68 8.72
CA GLN A 166 36.24 12.28 8.34
C GLN A 166 35.03 11.46 8.84
N GLY A 167 34.27 10.89 7.91
CA GLY A 167 33.05 10.11 8.19
C GLY A 167 31.74 10.88 8.12
N ASP A 168 31.73 12.15 7.68
CA ASP A 168 30.47 12.86 7.41
C ASP A 168 29.73 12.21 6.23
N THR A 169 28.43 11.90 6.43
CA THR A 169 27.57 11.35 5.39
C THR A 169 26.49 12.35 4.99
N ARG A 170 26.18 12.38 3.68
CA ARG A 170 25.16 13.24 3.07
C ARG A 170 24.11 12.39 2.38
N ARG A 171 22.90 12.94 2.25
CA ARG A 171 21.81 12.37 1.43
C ARG A 171 21.59 13.27 0.22
N PRO A 172 22.32 13.04 -0.89
CA PRO A 172 22.28 13.95 -2.04
C PRO A 172 20.98 13.85 -2.84
N TYR A 173 20.33 12.69 -2.81
CA TYR A 173 19.07 12.41 -3.51
C TYR A 173 17.82 12.85 -2.72
N MET A 174 18.01 13.53 -1.59
CA MET A 174 16.92 13.91 -0.72
C MET A 174 16.28 15.23 -1.18
N THR A 175 15.33 15.15 -2.11
CA THR A 175 14.42 16.27 -2.40
C THR A 175 13.06 16.04 -1.73
N HIS A 176 12.28 17.11 -1.52
CA HIS A 176 10.93 16.98 -0.95
C HIS A 176 10.02 16.11 -1.82
N HIS A 177 10.15 16.23 -3.14
CA HIS A 177 9.37 15.44 -4.08
C HIS A 177 9.74 13.96 -4.00
N ASP A 178 11.04 13.65 -4.04
CA ASP A 178 11.49 12.26 -4.05
C ASP A 178 11.19 11.56 -2.71
N LEU A 179 11.26 12.28 -1.59
CA LEU A 179 10.83 11.76 -0.28
C LEU A 179 9.34 11.39 -0.27
N ILE A 180 8.48 12.20 -0.90
CA ILE A 180 7.04 11.91 -0.98
C ILE A 180 6.79 10.69 -1.87
N MET A 181 7.45 10.61 -3.04
CA MET A 181 7.31 9.46 -3.93
C MET A 181 7.80 8.17 -3.28
N HIS A 182 8.95 8.21 -2.60
CA HIS A 182 9.47 7.08 -1.86
C HIS A 182 8.54 6.64 -0.71
N ALA A 183 7.95 7.61 0.00
CA ALA A 183 6.95 7.31 1.02
C ALA A 183 5.69 6.66 0.41
N ASN A 184 5.25 7.13 -0.76
CA ASN A 184 4.11 6.56 -1.47
C ASN A 184 4.37 5.11 -1.90
N GLU A 185 5.52 4.83 -2.50
CA GLU A 185 5.95 3.45 -2.84
C GLU A 185 5.91 2.53 -1.62
N CYS A 186 6.45 2.99 -0.48
CA CYS A 186 6.41 2.23 0.77
C CYS A 186 4.97 1.97 1.24
N LEU A 187 4.10 2.97 1.16
CA LEU A 187 2.70 2.82 1.56
C LEU A 187 1.92 1.89 0.62
N GLU A 188 2.19 1.91 -0.69
CA GLU A 188 1.57 1.02 -1.67
C GLU A 188 2.00 -0.44 -1.47
N ILE A 189 3.28 -0.68 -1.20
CA ILE A 189 3.78 -2.03 -0.88
C ILE A 189 3.05 -2.56 0.36
N ILE A 190 2.97 -1.75 1.41
CA ILE A 190 2.30 -2.14 2.65
C ILE A 190 0.79 -2.35 2.41
N ASP A 191 0.12 -1.47 1.66
CA ASP A 191 -1.30 -1.63 1.36
C ASP A 191 -1.59 -2.91 0.58
N HIS A 192 -0.72 -3.25 -0.39
CA HIS A 192 -0.81 -4.50 -1.13
C HIS A 192 -0.60 -5.73 -0.23
N GLU A 193 0.40 -5.71 0.66
CA GLU A 193 0.65 -6.81 1.61
C GLU A 193 -0.55 -7.07 2.53
N TYR A 194 -1.22 -6.00 2.98
CA TYR A 194 -2.39 -6.09 3.86
C TYR A 194 -3.73 -6.04 3.11
N SER A 195 -3.73 -6.10 1.78
CA SER A 195 -4.95 -5.94 0.96
C SER A 195 -6.04 -6.95 1.33
N ALA A 196 -5.64 -8.19 1.66
CA ALA A 196 -6.55 -9.25 2.07
C ALA A 196 -7.25 -9.01 3.43
N THR A 197 -6.64 -8.22 4.32
CA THR A 197 -7.17 -7.95 5.67
C THR A 197 -7.81 -6.57 5.80
N GLY A 198 -7.78 -5.75 4.74
CA GLY A 198 -8.37 -4.41 4.72
C GLY A 198 -7.39 -3.27 4.39
N GLY A 199 -6.25 -3.60 3.79
CA GLY A 199 -5.22 -2.65 3.34
C GLY A 199 -4.45 -2.02 4.49
N LEU A 200 -3.92 -0.82 4.27
CA LEU A 200 -3.13 -0.06 5.23
C LEU A 200 -3.84 0.12 6.59
N MET A 201 -5.17 0.22 6.57
CA MET A 201 -5.98 0.39 7.78
C MET A 201 -6.01 -0.85 8.66
N SER A 202 -5.56 -2.01 8.18
CA SER A 202 -5.50 -3.26 8.95
C SER A 202 -4.17 -3.47 9.68
N ILE A 203 -3.14 -2.66 9.43
CA ILE A 203 -1.78 -2.87 9.96
C ILE A 203 -1.74 -2.85 11.48
N LEU A 204 -2.57 -2.01 12.10
CA LEU A 204 -2.66 -1.91 13.54
C LEU A 204 -3.89 -2.69 14.02
N PRO A 205 -3.69 -3.83 14.69
CA PRO A 205 -4.75 -4.46 15.48
C PRO A 205 -5.40 -3.42 16.38
N THR A 206 -6.66 -3.12 16.08
CA THR A 206 -7.55 -2.56 17.09
C THR A 206 -7.48 -3.52 18.27
N GLY A 207 -7.30 -3.05 19.50
CA GLY A 207 -7.10 -3.89 20.68
C GLY A 207 -8.30 -4.77 21.08
N PHE A 208 -9.12 -5.16 20.11
CA PHE A 208 -10.34 -5.96 20.16
C PHE A 208 -10.13 -7.41 19.70
N GLU A 209 -8.92 -7.81 19.30
CA GLU A 209 -8.66 -9.21 18.95
C GLU A 209 -8.78 -10.10 20.20
N ASP A 210 -9.66 -11.10 20.11
CA ASP A 210 -9.90 -12.10 21.13
C ASP A 210 -8.58 -12.88 21.35
N PRO A 211 -8.07 -13.02 22.60
CA PRO A 211 -6.77 -13.66 22.90
C PRO A 211 -6.60 -15.12 22.40
N LYS A 212 -7.58 -15.67 21.69
CA LYS A 212 -7.57 -17.02 21.13
C LYS A 212 -7.34 -17.09 19.63
N ASP A 213 -7.43 -15.99 18.88
CA ASP A 213 -7.15 -16.01 17.43
C ASP A 213 -5.65 -16.01 17.15
N THR A 214 -5.08 -17.21 17.20
CA THR A 214 -3.64 -17.51 17.14
C THR A 214 -3.09 -17.57 15.70
N LYS A 215 -3.81 -17.02 14.72
CA LYS A 215 -3.46 -17.13 13.29
C LYS A 215 -2.94 -15.85 12.65
N THR A 216 -3.20 -14.69 13.23
CA THR A 216 -2.49 -13.45 12.90
C THR A 216 -1.16 -13.47 13.66
N GLN A 217 -0.04 -13.41 12.94
CA GLN A 217 1.29 -13.37 13.55
C GLN A 217 1.33 -12.23 14.58
N ALA A 218 1.34 -12.58 15.86
CA ALA A 218 1.46 -11.62 16.94
C ALA A 218 2.80 -10.89 16.79
N MET A 219 2.78 -9.68 16.23
CA MET A 219 3.86 -8.72 16.44
C MET A 219 4.11 -8.67 17.94
N SER A 220 5.36 -8.74 18.36
CA SER A 220 5.69 -8.61 19.79
C SER A 220 5.09 -7.31 20.34
N ASP A 221 4.67 -7.29 21.61
CA ASP A 221 4.07 -6.10 22.23
C ASP A 221 4.95 -4.85 22.05
N ALA A 222 6.28 -5.03 21.98
CA ALA A 222 7.24 -3.96 21.69
C ALA A 222 7.15 -3.44 20.25
N GLN A 223 6.98 -4.32 19.26
CA GLN A 223 6.76 -3.94 17.86
C GLN A 223 5.40 -3.27 17.65
N MET A 224 4.37 -3.73 18.36
CA MET A 224 3.04 -3.10 18.37
C MET A 224 3.09 -1.70 19.00
N ALA A 225 3.78 -1.54 20.12
CA ALA A 225 4.01 -0.22 20.73
C ALA A 225 4.83 0.68 19.80
N GLY A 226 5.85 0.15 19.12
CA GLY A 226 6.63 0.87 18.11
C GLY A 226 5.77 1.33 16.93
N ALA A 227 4.92 0.46 16.39
CA ALA A 227 4.02 0.77 15.29
C ALA A 227 2.99 1.83 15.68
N ARG A 228 2.38 1.73 16.88
CA ARG A 228 1.45 2.75 17.41
C ARG A 228 2.09 4.11 17.65
N ASN A 229 3.35 4.13 18.08
CA ASN A 229 4.09 5.37 18.33
C ASN A 229 4.67 6.00 17.06
N SER A 230 4.63 5.29 15.93
CA SER A 230 5.01 5.88 14.64
C SER A 230 3.97 6.92 14.19
N ILE A 231 4.41 7.93 13.42
CA ILE A 231 3.51 8.95 12.85
C ILE A 231 2.44 8.31 11.97
N LEU A 232 2.82 7.30 11.18
CA LEU A 232 1.90 6.53 10.33
C LEU A 232 0.85 5.83 11.19
N GLY A 233 1.26 5.19 12.29
CA GLY A 233 0.34 4.50 13.19
C GLY A 233 -0.61 5.44 13.92
N GLN A 234 -0.13 6.60 14.38
CA GLN A 234 -0.98 7.64 14.98
C GLN A 234 -2.03 8.15 13.98
N TRP A 235 -1.62 8.35 12.72
CA TRP A 235 -2.53 8.78 11.66
C TRP A 235 -3.59 7.72 11.33
N ILE A 236 -3.20 6.45 11.20
CA ILE A 236 -4.12 5.34 10.96
C ILE A 236 -5.12 5.21 12.12
N LEU A 237 -4.66 5.22 13.37
CA LEU A 237 -5.53 5.15 14.55
C LEU A 237 -6.52 6.31 14.59
N HIS A 238 -6.05 7.53 14.35
CA HIS A 238 -6.93 8.70 14.27
C HIS A 238 -8.00 8.53 13.18
N HIS A 239 -7.64 7.99 12.02
CA HIS A 239 -8.59 7.79 10.92
C HIS A 239 -9.60 6.66 11.22
N GLN A 240 -9.16 5.53 11.77
CA GLN A 240 -10.05 4.44 12.24
C GLN A 240 -11.06 4.96 13.26
N HIS A 241 -10.58 5.74 14.24
CA HIS A 241 -11.42 6.31 15.29
C HIS A 241 -12.42 7.34 14.76
N LEU A 242 -12.03 8.15 13.78
CA LEU A 242 -12.90 9.13 13.15
C LEU A 242 -14.05 8.45 12.38
N ILE A 243 -13.75 7.39 11.62
CA ILE A 243 -14.76 6.61 10.90
C ILE A 243 -15.75 5.97 11.88
N GLY A 244 -15.25 5.34 12.95
CA GLY A 244 -16.11 4.73 13.98
C GLY A 244 -17.07 5.74 14.62
N ARG A 245 -16.58 6.94 14.96
CA ARG A 245 -17.42 8.01 15.52
C ARG A 245 -18.46 8.54 14.54
N MET A 246 -18.09 8.65 13.26
CA MET A 246 -19.01 9.11 12.22
C MET A 246 -20.16 8.12 12.04
N HIS A 247 -19.86 6.81 12.00
CA HIS A 247 -20.87 5.77 11.89
C HIS A 247 -21.89 5.80 13.05
N GLU A 248 -21.42 5.95 14.30
CA GLU A 248 -22.31 6.07 15.45
C GLU A 248 -23.14 7.37 15.43
N LEU A 249 -22.54 8.47 14.96
CA LEU A 249 -23.27 9.73 14.79
C LEU A 249 -24.37 9.58 13.73
N GLU A 250 -24.09 8.89 12.62
CA GLU A 250 -25.08 8.60 11.58
C GLU A 250 -26.25 7.74 12.12
N ILE A 251 -25.96 6.71 12.92
CA ILE A 251 -26.98 5.88 13.56
C ILE A 251 -27.83 6.74 14.51
N ASN A 252 -27.20 7.51 15.39
CA ASN A 252 -27.92 8.36 16.34
C ASN A 252 -28.73 9.45 15.64
N TYR A 253 -28.20 10.00 14.56
CA TYR A 253 -28.88 10.99 13.74
C TYR A 253 -30.07 10.39 13.00
N ALA A 254 -29.96 9.18 12.45
CA ALA A 254 -31.07 8.44 11.86
C ALA A 254 -32.16 8.15 12.90
N ASN A 255 -31.78 7.66 14.09
CA ASN A 255 -32.71 7.42 15.20
C ASN A 255 -33.42 8.72 15.65
N ALA A 256 -32.69 9.84 15.67
CA ALA A 256 -33.28 11.14 15.99
C ALA A 256 -34.24 11.60 14.89
N ILE A 257 -33.88 11.46 13.60
CA ILE A 257 -34.78 11.77 12.49
C ILE A 257 -36.05 10.93 12.59
N ASP A 258 -35.95 9.62 12.83
CA ASP A 258 -37.12 8.74 12.98
C ASP A 258 -38.03 9.20 14.14
N ALA A 259 -37.45 9.65 15.24
CA ALA A 259 -38.20 10.24 16.35
C ALA A 259 -38.86 11.60 15.99
N PHE A 260 -38.23 12.40 15.11
CA PHE A 260 -38.67 13.76 14.77
C PHE A 260 -39.38 13.91 13.42
N ALA A 261 -39.55 12.83 12.63
CA ALA A 261 -40.12 12.83 11.27
C ALA A 261 -41.63 13.15 11.20
N GLY A 262 -42.14 13.97 12.12
CA GLY A 262 -43.42 14.66 12.00
C GLY A 262 -44.65 13.84 12.39
N GLN A 263 -44.50 12.61 12.88
CA GLN A 263 -45.61 11.79 13.38
C GLN A 263 -45.65 11.66 14.90
N THR A 264 -44.71 12.28 15.62
CA THR A 264 -44.76 12.37 17.07
C THR A 264 -45.88 13.33 17.48
N ILE A 265 -47.07 12.78 17.66
CA ILE A 265 -48.16 13.45 18.36
C ILE A 265 -47.71 13.60 19.81
N ILE A 266 -47.15 14.76 20.15
CA ILE A 266 -46.92 15.13 21.55
C ILE A 266 -48.29 15.04 22.23
N PRO A 267 -48.47 14.19 23.26
CA PRO A 267 -49.73 14.12 23.97
C PRO A 267 -50.15 15.53 24.36
N LEU A 268 -51.36 15.97 23.99
CA LEU A 268 -51.82 17.32 24.32
C LEU A 268 -51.84 17.57 25.84
N GLN A 269 -51.80 16.51 26.64
CA GLN A 269 -51.62 16.53 28.10
C GLN A 269 -50.21 16.99 28.54
N MET A 270 -49.19 16.78 27.72
CA MET A 270 -47.82 17.32 27.93
C MET A 270 -47.65 18.73 27.37
N LYS A 271 -48.61 19.25 26.57
CA LYS A 271 -48.77 20.70 26.42
C LYS A 271 -49.33 21.23 27.74
N GLY A 272 -48.42 21.44 28.69
CA GLY A 272 -48.73 22.16 29.92
C GLY A 272 -49.39 23.50 29.61
N ARG A 273 -50.12 24.00 30.61
CA ARG A 273 -50.98 25.19 30.70
C ARG A 273 -50.40 26.52 30.16
N SER A 274 -49.21 26.51 29.59
CA SER A 274 -48.41 27.65 29.18
C SER A 274 -48.02 27.47 27.72
N GLY A 275 -48.68 28.18 26.81
CA GLY A 275 -48.06 28.50 25.53
C GLY A 275 -46.78 29.32 25.76
N PRO A 276 -45.92 29.47 24.74
CA PRO A 276 -44.70 30.29 24.83
C PRO A 276 -44.93 31.73 25.33
N ASP A 277 -46.17 32.24 25.26
CA ASP A 277 -46.54 33.58 25.72
C ASP A 277 -47.15 33.66 27.14
N GLY A 278 -47.24 32.55 27.90
CA GLY A 278 -47.62 32.59 29.33
C GLY A 278 -49.02 33.13 29.67
N ILE A 279 -49.85 33.48 28.70
CA ILE A 279 -51.20 33.99 28.92
C ILE A 279 -52.16 32.79 29.06
N SER A 280 -52.78 32.70 30.23
CA SER A 280 -53.71 31.65 30.64
C SER A 280 -55.06 31.77 29.92
N GLY A 281 -55.08 31.48 28.62
CA GLY A 281 -56.31 31.11 27.92
C GLY A 281 -56.83 29.80 28.49
N GLY A 282 -58.09 29.80 28.94
CA GLY A 282 -58.72 28.65 29.60
C GLY A 282 -58.57 27.33 28.83
N ARG A 283 -58.69 26.22 29.57
CA ARG A 283 -58.59 24.84 29.07
C ARG A 283 -59.35 24.69 27.75
N GLU A 284 -58.63 24.60 26.64
CA GLU A 284 -59.23 24.15 25.39
C GLU A 284 -59.74 22.71 25.64
N ILE A 285 -61.04 22.48 25.43
CA ILE A 285 -61.62 21.14 25.57
C ILE A 285 -61.10 20.32 24.39
N ALA A 286 -59.94 19.72 24.57
CA ALA A 286 -59.39 18.77 23.63
C ALA A 286 -60.19 17.47 23.71
N TYR A 287 -60.90 17.12 22.63
CA TYR A 287 -61.44 15.77 22.47
C TYR A 287 -60.27 14.79 22.33
N PRO A 288 -60.24 13.67 23.07
CA PRO A 288 -59.17 12.68 22.95
C PRO A 288 -59.15 12.11 21.53
N GLN A 289 -58.05 12.37 20.81
CA GLN A 289 -57.77 11.75 19.51
C GLN A 289 -57.06 10.42 19.71
N ASP A 290 -57.65 9.50 20.49
CA ASP A 290 -57.01 8.23 20.83
C ASP A 290 -57.06 7.29 19.62
N LYS A 291 -56.23 7.55 18.60
CA LYS A 291 -55.99 6.64 17.48
C LYS A 291 -55.31 5.37 17.96
N TYR A 292 -54.48 5.48 18.99
CA TYR A 292 -53.79 4.39 19.67
C TYR A 292 -54.14 4.39 21.16
N ILE A 293 -54.71 3.29 21.65
CA ILE A 293 -55.06 3.08 23.05
C ILE A 293 -54.10 2.03 23.61
N LEU A 294 -53.29 2.38 24.60
CA LEU A 294 -52.43 1.39 25.28
C LEU A 294 -53.30 0.47 26.13
N VAL A 295 -53.26 -0.83 25.83
CA VAL A 295 -54.04 -1.86 26.56
C VAL A 295 -53.10 -2.71 27.37
N ASN A 296 -53.49 -2.96 28.62
CA ASN A 296 -52.68 -3.74 29.56
C ASN A 296 -51.29 -3.07 29.66
N ALA A 297 -51.25 -1.83 30.13
CA ALA A 297 -50.03 -1.04 30.28
C ALA A 297 -49.85 -0.67 31.76
N GLY A 298 -49.74 -1.69 32.61
CA GLY A 298 -49.54 -1.53 34.04
C GLY A 298 -48.11 -1.14 34.41
N GLU A 299 -47.89 -0.86 35.70
CA GLU A 299 -46.56 -0.55 36.26
C GLU A 299 -45.54 -1.66 35.95
N ASP A 300 -45.95 -2.93 35.98
CA ASP A 300 -45.09 -4.09 35.66
C ASP A 300 -44.36 -3.99 34.30
N ILE A 301 -45.05 -3.47 33.27
CA ILE A 301 -44.44 -3.31 31.93
C ILE A 301 -43.59 -2.06 31.88
N ARG A 302 -44.04 -0.99 32.51
CA ARG A 302 -43.26 0.23 32.60
C ARG A 302 -41.91 -0.08 33.25
N ASP A 303 -41.91 -0.82 34.35
CA ASP A 303 -40.71 -1.27 35.04
C ASP A 303 -39.89 -2.27 34.23
N TYR A 304 -40.54 -3.09 33.40
CA TYR A 304 -39.86 -3.98 32.47
C TYR A 304 -39.13 -3.19 31.36
N ILE A 305 -39.80 -2.21 30.76
CA ILE A 305 -39.23 -1.35 29.71
C ILE A 305 -38.08 -0.52 30.28
N HIS A 306 -38.24 0.07 31.47
CA HIS A 306 -37.15 0.77 32.13
C HIS A 306 -35.96 -0.15 32.42
N ARG A 307 -36.19 -1.37 32.92
CA ARG A 307 -35.09 -2.34 33.09
C ARG A 307 -34.36 -2.69 31.79
N LEU A 308 -35.08 -2.77 30.66
CA LEU A 308 -34.46 -2.99 29.36
C LEU A 308 -33.65 -1.78 28.89
N LEU A 309 -34.16 -0.57 29.12
CA LEU A 309 -33.45 0.67 28.82
C LEU A 309 -32.20 0.81 29.69
N ASP A 310 -32.30 0.55 31.00
CA ASP A 310 -31.17 0.59 31.93
C ASP A 310 -30.09 -0.45 31.55
N ALA A 311 -30.51 -1.64 31.11
CA ALA A 311 -29.59 -2.66 30.61
C ALA A 311 -28.89 -2.23 29.32
N ALA A 312 -29.62 -1.61 28.38
CA ALA A 312 -29.05 -1.09 27.14
C ALA A 312 -28.11 0.10 27.42
N GLU A 313 -28.49 1.00 28.33
CA GLU A 313 -27.67 2.12 28.79
C GLU A 313 -26.37 1.63 29.42
N ALA A 314 -26.42 0.60 30.28
CA ALA A 314 -25.22 0.01 30.86
C ALA A 314 -24.26 -0.58 29.81
N GLN A 315 -24.78 -1.17 28.73
CA GLN A 315 -23.96 -1.66 27.61
C GLN A 315 -23.31 -0.52 26.83
N ILE A 316 -24.05 0.58 26.61
CA ILE A 316 -23.53 1.79 25.97
C ILE A 316 -22.44 2.41 26.85
N GLU A 317 -22.68 2.56 28.16
CA GLU A 317 -21.72 3.12 29.11
C GLU A 317 -20.41 2.29 29.18
N GLN A 318 -20.50 0.96 29.06
CA GLN A 318 -19.32 0.09 28.98
C GLN A 318 -18.50 0.36 27.70
N LYS A 319 -19.16 0.45 26.54
CA LYS A 319 -18.51 0.81 25.27
C LYS A 319 -17.86 2.20 25.35
N GLU A 320 -18.55 3.15 25.96
CA GLU A 320 -18.04 4.51 26.14
C GLU A 320 -16.83 4.59 27.07
N LYS A 321 -16.79 3.78 28.14
CA LYS A 321 -15.60 3.66 29.01
C LYS A 321 -14.40 3.12 28.25
N ILE A 322 -14.61 2.12 27.39
CA ILE A 322 -13.56 1.58 26.50
C ILE A 322 -13.08 2.68 25.55
N TRP A 323 -13.98 3.47 24.98
CA TRP A 323 -13.65 4.58 24.08
C TRP A 323 -12.95 5.75 24.76
N LYS A 324 -13.28 6.02 26.02
CA LYS A 324 -12.56 6.97 26.86
C LYS A 324 -11.13 6.50 27.08
N ALA A 325 -10.95 5.22 27.41
CA ALA A 325 -9.63 4.63 27.63
C ALA A 325 -8.78 4.60 26.35
N SER A 326 -9.39 4.46 25.18
CA SER A 326 -8.70 4.51 23.89
C SER A 326 -8.51 5.92 23.31
N GLY A 327 -8.93 6.97 24.03
CA GLY A 327 -8.75 8.37 23.62
C GLY A 327 -9.57 8.80 22.39
N VAL A 328 -10.56 8.00 22.00
CA VAL A 328 -11.44 8.23 20.83
C VAL A 328 -12.40 9.40 21.08
N SER A 329 -12.86 9.53 22.32
CA SER A 329 -13.88 10.49 22.72
C SER A 329 -13.25 11.79 23.21
N GLY A 330 -13.51 12.90 22.50
CA GLY A 330 -13.04 14.23 22.93
C GLY A 330 -13.65 14.64 24.28
N GLU A 331 -12.86 15.30 25.12
CA GLU A 331 -13.24 15.75 26.47
C GLU A 331 -14.56 16.55 26.51
N ARG A 332 -14.88 17.25 25.41
CA ARG A 332 -16.11 18.04 25.26
C ARG A 332 -17.41 17.23 25.18
N MET A 333 -17.37 15.92 24.89
CA MET A 333 -18.58 15.08 24.87
C MET A 333 -19.00 14.62 26.26
N TRP A 334 -18.12 14.79 27.25
CA TRP A 334 -18.31 14.32 28.60
C TRP A 334 -18.82 15.45 29.49
N TYR A 335 -19.89 15.17 30.24
CA TYR A 335 -20.40 16.09 31.24
C TYR A 335 -20.04 15.57 32.62
N GLU A 336 -19.50 16.46 33.46
CA GLU A 336 -19.26 16.16 34.87
C GLU A 336 -20.46 16.60 35.70
N GLU A 337 -21.07 15.66 36.42
CA GLU A 337 -22.04 15.95 37.44
C GLU A 337 -21.34 16.47 38.71
N ARG A 338 -22.05 17.26 39.55
CA ARG A 338 -21.54 17.68 40.87
C ARG A 338 -21.37 16.45 41.75
N GLY A 339 -20.16 15.88 41.74
CA GLY A 339 -19.83 14.59 42.33
C GLY A 339 -18.77 13.78 41.57
N GLY A 340 -18.27 14.29 40.43
CA GLY A 340 -17.17 13.67 39.68
C GLY A 340 -17.57 12.47 38.83
N LYS A 341 -18.88 12.19 38.71
CA LYS A 341 -19.39 11.22 37.76
C LYS A 341 -19.46 11.87 36.38
N VAL A 342 -18.87 11.18 35.41
CA VAL A 342 -18.74 11.64 34.04
C VAL A 342 -19.68 10.80 33.17
N TYR A 343 -20.60 11.44 32.45
CA TYR A 343 -21.56 10.75 31.57
C TYR A 343 -21.64 11.43 30.20
N SER A 344 -22.04 10.67 29.18
CA SER A 344 -22.34 11.19 27.84
C SER A 344 -23.84 11.47 27.69
N LYS A 345 -24.24 12.36 26.79
CA LYS A 345 -25.66 12.54 26.43
C LYS A 345 -25.96 11.73 25.17
N GLY A 346 -27.02 10.94 25.20
CA GLY A 346 -27.46 10.13 24.06
C GLY A 346 -28.93 9.71 24.17
N ILE A 347 -29.46 9.13 23.11
CA ILE A 347 -30.77 8.49 23.08
C ILE A 347 -30.52 6.98 23.18
N VAL A 348 -31.25 6.28 24.06
CA VAL A 348 -31.18 4.82 24.17
C VAL A 348 -32.38 4.21 23.44
N PRO A 349 -32.19 3.63 22.24
CA PRO A 349 -33.25 2.93 21.54
C PRO A 349 -33.41 1.50 22.08
N VAL A 350 -34.66 1.06 22.25
CA VAL A 350 -35.00 -0.34 22.55
C VAL A 350 -36.19 -0.76 21.71
N ASP A 351 -36.02 -1.85 20.96
CA ASP A 351 -37.08 -2.44 20.16
C ASP A 351 -37.94 -3.38 21.02
N LEU A 352 -39.26 -3.17 20.97
CA LEU A 352 -40.23 -3.93 21.75
C LEU A 352 -41.23 -4.59 20.82
N SER A 353 -41.49 -5.88 21.04
CA SER A 353 -42.58 -6.57 20.36
C SER A 353 -43.93 -6.02 20.83
N THR A 354 -44.66 -5.38 19.92
CA THR A 354 -45.99 -4.82 20.20
C THR A 354 -47.05 -5.56 19.41
N ARG A 355 -48.24 -5.72 20.01
CA ARG A 355 -49.38 -6.34 19.33
C ARG A 355 -50.51 -5.32 19.20
N PHE A 356 -51.09 -5.26 18.00
CA PHE A 356 -52.18 -4.35 17.68
C PHE A 356 -53.52 -5.11 17.64
N TYR A 357 -54.54 -4.57 18.30
CA TYR A 357 -55.92 -5.03 18.18
C TYR A 357 -56.80 -3.94 17.60
N ARG A 358 -57.86 -4.34 16.89
CA ARG A 358 -58.89 -3.42 16.37
C ARG A 358 -60.27 -4.02 16.55
N ILE A 359 -61.29 -3.17 16.65
CA ILE A 359 -62.68 -3.63 16.71
C ILE A 359 -63.08 -4.15 15.32
N LYS A 360 -63.47 -5.43 15.26
CA LYS A 360 -63.92 -6.06 14.01
C LYS A 360 -65.12 -5.30 13.43
N GLY A 361 -65.09 -5.03 12.11
CA GLY A 361 -66.20 -4.42 11.38
C GLY A 361 -66.24 -2.88 11.37
N LYS A 362 -65.33 -2.19 12.08
CA LYS A 362 -65.29 -0.71 12.14
C LYS A 362 -64.16 -0.04 11.34
N GLY A 363 -63.40 -0.82 10.57
CA GLY A 363 -62.42 -0.31 9.58
C GLY A 363 -61.46 0.74 10.16
N ASN A 364 -61.21 1.80 9.39
CA ASN A 364 -60.32 2.91 9.76
C ASN A 364 -60.92 3.88 10.79
N GLN A 365 -62.17 3.66 11.22
CA GLN A 365 -62.87 4.51 12.19
C GLN A 365 -62.74 3.99 13.63
N SER A 366 -62.20 2.78 13.84
CA SER A 366 -61.95 2.26 15.19
C SER A 366 -60.57 2.63 15.70
N PRO A 367 -60.42 2.92 17.01
CA PRO A 367 -59.10 3.06 17.63
C PRO A 367 -58.31 1.75 17.52
N LEU A 368 -57.00 1.86 17.37
CA LEU A 368 -56.05 0.76 17.46
C LEU A 368 -55.64 0.57 18.91
N PHE A 369 -55.80 -0.63 19.43
CA PHE A 369 -55.34 -0.97 20.77
C PHE A 369 -53.92 -1.52 20.66
N VAL A 370 -52.97 -0.90 21.35
CA VAL A 370 -51.56 -1.26 21.33
C VAL A 370 -51.19 -1.91 22.64
N MET A 371 -50.66 -3.12 22.57
CA MET A 371 -50.17 -3.84 23.74
C MET A 371 -48.64 -3.90 23.67
N PRO A 372 -47.93 -3.10 24.49
CA PRO A 372 -46.48 -3.12 24.53
C PRO A 372 -45.96 -4.41 25.20
N ALA A 373 -44.79 -4.88 24.76
CA ALA A 373 -44.14 -6.09 25.29
C ALA A 373 -45.07 -7.32 25.33
N ALA A 374 -45.84 -7.54 24.26
CA ALA A 374 -46.88 -8.57 24.18
C ALA A 374 -46.35 -9.99 24.47
N ALA A 375 -45.07 -10.23 24.15
CA ALA A 375 -44.41 -11.52 24.38
C ALA A 375 -44.08 -11.79 25.86
N GLN A 376 -43.93 -10.78 26.72
CA GLN A 376 -43.57 -10.96 28.14
C GLN A 376 -44.67 -10.53 29.13
N HIS A 377 -45.71 -9.85 28.66
CA HIS A 377 -46.74 -9.29 29.54
C HIS A 377 -47.47 -10.35 30.42
N PRO A 378 -47.46 -10.24 31.77
CA PRO A 378 -48.07 -11.22 32.68
C PRO A 378 -49.58 -11.40 32.48
N GLY A 379 -50.33 -10.30 32.32
CA GLY A 379 -51.77 -10.29 31.97
C GLY A 379 -52.18 -10.90 30.62
N VAL A 380 -51.24 -11.36 29.78
CA VAL A 380 -51.51 -12.06 28.51
C VAL A 380 -50.98 -13.50 28.54
N SER A 381 -50.47 -13.96 29.67
CA SER A 381 -49.93 -15.33 29.82
C SER A 381 -50.98 -16.39 29.47
N GLN A 382 -52.22 -16.22 29.93
CA GLN A 382 -53.33 -17.12 29.65
C GLN A 382 -53.79 -17.05 28.20
N THR A 383 -53.87 -15.84 27.62
CA THR A 383 -54.23 -15.64 26.20
C THR A 383 -53.18 -16.25 25.28
N ARG A 384 -51.88 -16.12 25.60
CA ARG A 384 -50.79 -16.79 24.89
C ARG A 384 -50.89 -18.31 24.99
N LEU A 385 -51.23 -18.82 26.18
CA LEU A 385 -51.41 -20.26 26.38
C LEU A 385 -52.62 -20.80 25.61
N MET A 386 -53.66 -19.98 25.40
CA MET A 386 -54.80 -20.30 24.53
C MET A 386 -54.48 -20.16 23.04
N GLU A 387 -53.70 -19.18 22.62
CA GLU A 387 -53.24 -19.00 21.23
C GLU A 387 -52.29 -20.13 20.79
N ASN A 388 -51.41 -20.56 21.69
CA ASN A 388 -50.48 -21.67 21.46
C ASN A 388 -51.18 -23.04 21.45
N ARG A 389 -52.41 -23.11 21.98
CA ARG A 389 -53.25 -24.31 21.87
C ARG A 389 -54.07 -24.19 20.58
N PRO A 390 -53.74 -24.93 19.51
CA PRO A 390 -54.63 -24.96 18.36
C PRO A 390 -56.01 -25.43 18.83
N THR A 391 -57.04 -24.62 18.60
CA THR A 391 -58.43 -25.06 18.80
C THR A 391 -58.72 -26.03 17.67
N VAL A 392 -58.46 -27.31 17.91
CA VAL A 392 -58.70 -28.38 16.94
C VAL A 392 -60.20 -28.53 16.77
N VAL A 393 -60.77 -27.83 15.80
CA VAL A 393 -61.97 -28.30 15.11
C VAL A 393 -61.44 -29.20 14.01
N SER A 394 -61.43 -30.51 14.26
CA SER A 394 -61.01 -31.50 13.28
C SER A 394 -62.02 -31.53 12.14
N VAL A 395 -61.83 -30.67 11.16
CA VAL A 395 -62.34 -30.91 9.81
C VAL A 395 -61.38 -31.92 9.18
N VAL A 396 -61.92 -32.99 8.60
CA VAL A 396 -61.14 -33.98 7.84
C VAL A 396 -60.31 -33.21 6.81
N THR A 397 -58.99 -33.25 6.94
CA THR A 397 -58.06 -32.62 6.00
C THR A 397 -58.36 -33.18 4.60
N PRO A 398 -58.80 -32.34 3.63
CA PRO A 398 -58.83 -32.79 2.25
C PRO A 398 -57.37 -33.02 1.83
N THR A 399 -57.05 -34.26 1.48
CA THR A 399 -55.78 -34.61 0.86
C THR A 399 -55.70 -33.91 -0.48
N TRP A 400 -54.89 -32.86 -0.55
CA TRP A 400 -54.51 -32.26 -1.82
C TRP A 400 -53.62 -33.27 -2.56
N PRO A 401 -53.91 -33.62 -3.83
CA PRO A 401 -52.93 -34.33 -4.63
C PRO A 401 -51.69 -33.44 -4.78
N GLU A 402 -50.50 -34.03 -4.64
CA GLU A 402 -49.21 -33.37 -4.86
C GLU A 402 -49.20 -32.69 -6.23
N ARG A 403 -49.49 -31.39 -6.26
CA ARG A 403 -49.17 -30.54 -7.40
C ARG A 403 -47.72 -30.15 -7.22
N VAL A 404 -46.83 -30.97 -7.79
CA VAL A 404 -45.43 -30.58 -8.03
C VAL A 404 -45.47 -29.21 -8.69
N SER A 405 -44.82 -28.22 -8.08
CA SER A 405 -44.81 -26.88 -8.67
C SER A 405 -44.13 -26.96 -10.04
N ALA A 406 -44.62 -26.22 -11.03
CA ALA A 406 -43.99 -26.18 -12.36
C ALA A 406 -42.50 -25.79 -12.30
N TRP A 407 -42.10 -25.14 -11.20
CA TRP A 407 -40.72 -24.80 -10.87
C TRP A 407 -39.89 -26.04 -10.50
N GLU A 408 -40.38 -26.90 -9.59
CA GLU A 408 -39.71 -28.15 -9.23
C GLU A 408 -39.60 -29.10 -10.42
N ALA A 409 -40.62 -29.19 -11.28
CA ALA A 409 -40.55 -29.97 -12.52
C ALA A 409 -39.47 -29.43 -13.48
N LYS A 410 -39.30 -28.11 -13.57
CA LYS A 410 -38.33 -27.45 -14.45
C LYS A 410 -36.88 -27.57 -13.96
N HIS A 411 -36.67 -27.65 -12.64
CA HIS A 411 -35.32 -27.72 -12.03
C HIS A 411 -34.87 -29.13 -11.65
N LYS A 412 -35.77 -30.11 -11.63
CA LYS A 412 -35.42 -31.52 -11.38
C LYS A 412 -34.64 -32.16 -12.53
N GLU A 413 -35.04 -31.90 -13.77
CA GLU A 413 -34.38 -32.49 -14.96
C GLU A 413 -32.91 -32.03 -15.13
N PRO A 414 -32.56 -30.74 -14.93
CA PRO A 414 -31.16 -30.30 -14.91
C PRO A 414 -30.34 -30.92 -13.78
N LEU A 415 -30.92 -31.07 -12.58
CA LEU A 415 -30.24 -31.68 -11.43
C LEU A 415 -29.98 -33.17 -11.66
N GLU A 416 -30.94 -33.90 -12.22
CA GLU A 416 -30.77 -35.30 -12.59
C GLU A 416 -29.76 -35.47 -13.73
N ARG A 417 -29.71 -34.54 -14.69
CA ARG A 417 -28.67 -34.52 -15.73
C ARG A 417 -27.28 -34.24 -15.16
N ALA A 418 -27.14 -33.28 -14.25
CA ALA A 418 -25.88 -33.00 -13.59
C ALA A 418 -25.38 -34.22 -12.80
N ALA A 419 -26.26 -34.86 -12.03
CA ALA A 419 -25.92 -36.07 -11.29
C ALA A 419 -25.50 -37.24 -12.20
N LYS A 420 -26.16 -37.41 -13.36
CA LYS A 420 -25.75 -38.42 -14.36
C LYS A 420 -24.38 -38.10 -14.97
N LEU A 421 -24.12 -36.85 -15.32
CA LEU A 421 -22.83 -36.42 -15.86
C LEU A 421 -21.69 -36.60 -14.86
N ASP A 422 -21.93 -36.39 -13.57
CA ASP A 422 -20.93 -36.66 -12.53
C ASP A 422 -20.61 -38.15 -12.41
N ILE A 423 -21.63 -39.01 -12.47
CA ILE A 423 -21.43 -40.46 -12.48
C ILE A 423 -20.66 -40.88 -13.75
N ASP A 424 -21.05 -40.38 -14.91
CA ASP A 424 -20.39 -40.71 -16.18
C ASP A 424 -18.93 -40.23 -16.19
N ASN A 425 -18.64 -39.03 -15.68
CA ASN A 425 -17.26 -38.55 -15.51
C ASN A 425 -16.43 -39.44 -14.59
N GLN A 426 -16.99 -39.90 -13.47
CA GLN A 426 -16.29 -40.83 -12.58
C GLN A 426 -16.00 -42.16 -13.28
N THR A 427 -16.94 -42.68 -14.08
CA THR A 427 -16.71 -43.92 -14.84
C THR A 427 -15.64 -43.73 -15.93
N LEU A 428 -15.62 -42.60 -16.64
CA LEU A 428 -14.61 -42.28 -17.65
C LEU A 428 -13.21 -42.13 -17.03
N VAL A 429 -13.10 -41.47 -15.88
CA VAL A 429 -11.82 -41.35 -15.15
C VAL A 429 -11.29 -42.73 -14.77
N ARG A 430 -12.17 -43.63 -14.32
CA ARG A 430 -11.80 -45.02 -14.02
C ARG A 430 -11.34 -45.78 -15.27
N GLN A 431 -12.08 -45.68 -16.38
CA GLN A 431 -11.69 -46.31 -17.65
C GLN A 431 -10.36 -45.76 -18.19
N MET A 432 -10.11 -44.45 -18.05
CA MET A 432 -8.82 -43.86 -18.44
C MET A 432 -7.66 -44.39 -17.60
N ALA A 433 -7.87 -44.62 -16.30
CA ALA A 433 -6.87 -45.25 -15.44
C ALA A 433 -6.59 -46.69 -15.89
N GLU A 434 -7.65 -47.49 -16.12
CA GLU A 434 -7.53 -48.87 -16.59
C GLU A 434 -6.80 -48.96 -17.95
N MET A 435 -7.10 -48.05 -18.89
CA MET A 435 -6.41 -47.98 -20.19
C MET A 435 -4.94 -47.58 -20.06
N ARG A 436 -4.60 -46.65 -19.15
CA ARG A 436 -3.20 -46.28 -18.90
C ARG A 436 -2.40 -47.45 -18.32
N ASP A 437 -3.00 -48.21 -17.41
CA ASP A 437 -2.37 -49.40 -16.84
C ASP A 437 -2.14 -50.46 -17.92
N MET A 438 -3.12 -50.68 -18.80
CA MET A 438 -2.95 -51.60 -19.94
C MET A 438 -1.86 -51.14 -20.92
N MET A 439 -1.76 -49.84 -21.21
CA MET A 439 -0.67 -49.32 -22.05
C MET A 439 0.70 -49.53 -21.39
N ALA A 440 0.81 -49.30 -20.08
CA ALA A 440 2.05 -49.53 -19.34
C ALA A 440 2.48 -51.02 -19.40
N VAL A 441 1.53 -51.95 -19.29
CA VAL A 441 1.80 -53.39 -19.46
C VAL A 441 2.26 -53.68 -20.88
N LYS A 442 1.57 -53.17 -21.91
CA LYS A 442 1.95 -53.39 -23.32
C LYS A 442 3.31 -52.79 -23.65
N ASP A 443 3.64 -51.63 -23.13
CA ASP A 443 4.96 -51.03 -23.27
C ASP A 443 6.06 -51.89 -22.63
N SER A 444 5.76 -52.52 -21.49
CA SER A 444 6.69 -53.46 -20.85
C SER A 444 6.90 -54.73 -21.69
N GLU A 445 5.83 -55.24 -22.32
CA GLU A 445 5.89 -56.39 -23.24
C GLU A 445 6.70 -56.05 -24.50
N ILE A 446 6.47 -54.87 -25.10
CA ILE A 446 7.24 -54.39 -26.26
C ILE A 446 8.72 -54.29 -25.92
N LYS A 447 9.06 -53.69 -24.77
CA LYS A 447 10.46 -53.62 -24.30
C LYS A 447 11.07 -55.00 -24.13
N ARG A 448 10.33 -55.97 -23.59
CA ARG A 448 10.78 -57.36 -23.44
C ARG A 448 10.99 -58.04 -24.80
N MET A 449 10.09 -57.84 -25.76
CA MET A 449 10.23 -58.36 -27.12
C MET A 449 11.43 -57.74 -27.83
N HIS A 450 11.66 -56.44 -27.71
CA HIS A 450 12.85 -55.78 -28.26
C HIS A 450 14.15 -56.33 -27.66
N GLN A 451 14.18 -56.60 -26.35
CA GLN A 451 15.32 -57.24 -25.70
C GLN A 451 15.54 -58.68 -26.21
N GLN A 452 14.47 -59.45 -26.44
CA GLN A 452 14.57 -60.77 -27.05
C GLN A 452 15.07 -60.70 -28.49
N LEU A 453 14.55 -59.78 -29.31
CA LEU A 453 15.02 -59.57 -30.68
C LEU A 453 16.51 -59.21 -30.70
N ALA A 454 16.94 -58.26 -29.86
CA ALA A 454 18.35 -57.90 -29.73
C ALA A 454 19.23 -59.10 -29.30
N TRP A 455 18.73 -59.97 -28.42
CA TRP A 455 19.41 -61.20 -28.03
C TRP A 455 19.52 -62.20 -29.20
N TYR A 456 18.45 -62.34 -30.00
CA TYR A 456 18.47 -63.19 -31.20
C TYR A 456 19.36 -62.63 -32.31
N GLU A 457 19.41 -61.32 -32.50
CA GLU A 457 20.32 -60.68 -33.46
C GLU A 457 21.78 -60.92 -33.05
N GLN A 458 22.13 -60.71 -31.78
CA GLN A 458 23.48 -60.96 -31.28
C GLN A 458 23.91 -62.44 -31.34
N ASN A 459 22.98 -63.38 -31.13
CA ASN A 459 23.31 -64.81 -31.14
C ASN A 459 23.05 -65.51 -32.49
N GLY A 460 22.27 -64.89 -33.38
CA GLY A 460 22.02 -65.36 -34.74
C GLY A 460 23.24 -65.16 -35.65
N GLU A 461 24.03 -64.12 -35.40
CA GLU A 461 25.31 -63.89 -36.09
C GLU A 461 26.36 -64.99 -35.78
N VAL A 462 26.25 -65.68 -34.64
CA VAL A 462 27.17 -66.76 -34.24
C VAL A 462 26.90 -68.07 -35.01
N ILE A 463 25.67 -68.29 -35.50
CA ILE A 463 25.33 -69.50 -36.28
C ILE A 463 25.67 -69.30 -37.79
N GLY A 464 25.80 -68.05 -38.24
CA GLY A 464 26.21 -67.73 -39.62
C GLY A 464 27.72 -67.75 -39.88
N GLN A 465 28.56 -67.95 -38.84
CA GLN A 465 30.03 -67.99 -38.95
C GLN A 465 30.65 -69.39 -38.75
N GLU A 466 29.84 -70.44 -38.57
CA GLU A 466 30.29 -71.85 -38.56
C GLU A 466 29.65 -72.69 -39.71
N VAL A 467 29.62 -72.15 -40.94
CA VAL A 467 29.46 -72.92 -42.19
C VAL A 467 30.57 -72.58 -43.16
#